data_AF-A0A7S0QHU8-F1
#
_entry.id   AF-A0A7S0QHU8-F1
#
_cell.length_a   1.000
_cell.length_b   1.000
_cell.length_c   1.000
_cell.angle_alpha   90.00
_cell.angle_beta   90.00
_cell.angle_gamma   90.00
#
_symmetry.space_group_name_H-M   'P 1'
#
loop_
_entity.id
_entity.type
_entity.pdbx_description
1 polymer ?
#
loop_
_entity_poly.entity_id
_entity_poly.type
_entity_poly.pdbx_seq_one_letter_code
_entity_poly.pdbx_strand_id
1 'polypeptide(L)'
;KISHFSNTQRGRRPLARAPSLPFILLALSVVPQIITASVGMSTPTSLPSKIQDLKQTEIDNLHSLATAWAGLNGLVVMRPTGIQVAPISLLPMPFPRRVYKQVNEVMLDFNYLVHRVSLDYEFLMEHLLPVAESDEFQARLLKILKSVKEEGVRQPLCLGVHRSDYMLHAAPGAPLVPKQVEINTIASSFAGLSGQVSRLHRYLLQR
;
A
#
# COMPACT_ATOMS: atom_id res chain seq x y z
N LYS A 1 -50.97 9.37 21.78
CA LYS A 1 -50.73 10.30 22.92
C LYS A 1 -49.53 9.74 23.66
N ILE A 2 -48.30 10.14 23.40
CA ILE A 2 -47.71 11.45 23.71
C ILE A 2 -46.83 11.92 22.53
N SER A 3 -46.87 13.23 22.32
CA SER A 3 -46.30 14.02 21.24
C SER A 3 -44.90 14.57 21.58
N HIS A 4 -44.22 15.04 20.54
CA HIS A 4 -43.04 15.91 20.51
C HIS A 4 -41.66 15.26 20.59
N PHE A 5 -41.07 15.02 19.41
CA PHE A 5 -39.66 15.35 19.18
C PHE A 5 -39.57 16.38 18.06
N SER A 6 -38.98 17.51 18.43
CA SER A 6 -38.82 18.71 17.64
C SER A 6 -37.77 18.53 16.55
N ASN A 7 -38.10 19.12 15.41
CA ASN A 7 -37.29 19.32 14.23
C ASN A 7 -36.00 20.09 14.60
N THR A 8 -34.86 19.40 14.67
CA THR A 8 -33.55 20.06 14.72
C THR A 8 -32.83 19.82 13.40
N GLN A 9 -32.86 20.86 12.56
CA GLN A 9 -31.97 20.96 11.41
C GLN A 9 -30.51 20.98 11.89
N ARG A 10 -29.83 19.83 11.85
CA ARG A 10 -28.38 19.78 11.92
C ARG A 10 -27.84 20.08 10.53
N GLY A 11 -27.35 21.31 10.36
CA GLY A 11 -26.59 21.73 9.18
C GLY A 11 -25.49 20.72 8.85
N ARG A 12 -25.46 20.30 7.58
CA ARG A 12 -24.35 19.53 7.01
C ARG A 12 -23.07 20.36 7.15
N ARG A 13 -22.22 20.02 8.13
CA ARG A 13 -20.83 20.46 8.09
C ARG A 13 -20.15 19.71 6.93
N PRO A 14 -19.43 20.39 6.03
CA PRO A 14 -18.64 19.70 5.02
C PRO A 14 -17.62 18.81 5.75
N LEU A 15 -17.51 17.54 5.33
CA LEU A 15 -16.43 16.67 5.79
C LEU A 15 -15.11 17.38 5.50
N ALA A 16 -14.34 17.65 6.55
CA ALA A 16 -12.98 18.13 6.38
C ALA A 16 -12.22 17.14 5.49
N ARG A 17 -11.58 17.67 4.45
CA ARG A 17 -10.73 16.91 3.53
C ARG A 17 -9.65 16.24 4.38
N ALA A 18 -9.69 14.92 4.50
CA ALA A 18 -8.64 14.17 5.19
C ALA A 18 -7.29 14.57 4.57
N PRO A 19 -6.25 14.84 5.39
CA PRO A 19 -4.92 15.11 4.85
C PRO A 19 -4.52 13.92 3.98
N SER A 20 -4.10 14.20 2.74
CA SER A 20 -3.62 13.19 1.81
C SER A 20 -2.45 12.45 2.46
N LEU A 21 -2.71 11.24 2.96
CA LEU A 21 -1.64 10.34 3.38
C LEU A 21 -0.78 10.08 2.13
N PRO A 22 0.55 10.28 2.20
CA PRO A 22 1.40 9.95 1.08
C PRO A 22 1.31 8.44 0.86
N PHE A 23 0.72 8.05 -0.27
CA PHE A 23 0.74 6.68 -0.76
C PHE A 23 2.19 6.35 -1.12
N ILE A 24 2.74 5.28 -0.54
CA ILE A 24 4.17 4.94 -0.62
C ILE A 24 4.28 3.52 -1.14
N LEU A 25 4.92 3.40 -2.31
CA LEU A 25 5.23 2.13 -2.93
C LEU A 25 6.32 1.45 -2.10
N LEU A 26 5.96 0.39 -1.38
CA LEU A 26 6.92 -0.56 -0.83
C LEU A 26 7.20 -1.60 -1.91
N ALA A 27 8.28 -1.41 -2.65
CA ALA A 27 8.87 -2.48 -3.43
C ALA A 27 9.55 -3.45 -2.45
N LEU A 28 8.87 -4.52 -2.08
CA LEU A 28 9.47 -5.67 -1.41
C LEU A 28 9.48 -6.84 -2.39
N SER A 29 10.50 -6.89 -3.23
CA SER A 29 11.12 -8.15 -3.65
C SER A 29 12.53 -7.87 -4.15
N VAL A 30 13.47 -8.68 -3.66
CA VAL A 30 14.85 -8.74 -4.09
C VAL A 30 14.88 -9.36 -5.49
N VAL A 31 15.10 -8.56 -6.53
CA VAL A 31 15.83 -8.94 -7.77
C VAL A 31 16.41 -7.66 -8.39
N PRO A 32 17.72 -7.59 -8.71
CA PRO A 32 18.27 -6.46 -9.42
C PRO A 32 17.88 -6.56 -10.90
N GLN A 33 16.90 -5.78 -11.34
CA GLN A 33 16.80 -5.40 -12.74
C GLN A 33 17.03 -3.90 -12.87
N ILE A 34 18.31 -3.59 -13.09
CA ILE A 34 18.77 -2.31 -13.58
C ILE A 34 18.16 -2.12 -14.96
N ILE A 35 17.17 -1.24 -15.09
CA ILE A 35 16.82 -0.63 -16.37
C ILE A 35 17.15 0.85 -16.24
N THR A 36 18.35 1.19 -16.70
CA THR A 36 18.76 2.57 -16.92
C THR A 36 18.08 3.10 -18.17
N ALA A 37 17.14 4.04 -18.00
CA ALA A 37 16.80 4.98 -19.05
C ALA A 37 17.30 6.37 -18.62
N SER A 38 18.34 6.85 -19.28
CA SER A 38 18.87 8.21 -19.11
C SER A 38 17.94 9.22 -19.77
N VAL A 39 17.45 10.18 -19.00
CA VAL A 39 16.99 11.47 -19.54
C VAL A 39 17.60 12.55 -18.66
N GLY A 40 18.53 13.30 -19.25
CA GLY A 40 19.22 14.40 -18.57
C GLY A 40 18.33 15.63 -18.44
N MET A 41 18.57 16.39 -17.37
CA MET A 41 18.58 17.86 -17.32
C MET A 41 19.23 18.30 -15.99
N SER A 42 19.99 19.38 -16.07
CA SER A 42 20.98 19.88 -15.10
C SER A 42 20.39 20.56 -13.85
N THR A 43 21.26 20.69 -12.85
CA THR A 43 21.07 20.74 -11.39
C THR A 43 20.63 22.08 -10.78
N PRO A 44 20.26 22.07 -9.48
CA PRO A 44 21.24 22.49 -8.48
C PRO A 44 21.46 21.45 -7.36
N THR A 45 22.73 21.27 -6.97
CA THR A 45 23.23 20.42 -5.87
C THR A 45 22.77 18.94 -5.96
N SER A 46 23.19 18.23 -7.01
CA SER A 46 22.67 16.89 -7.31
C SER A 46 23.08 15.86 -6.28
N LEU A 47 22.14 15.50 -5.41
CA LEU A 47 22.13 14.17 -4.84
C LEU A 47 22.27 13.14 -5.97
N PRO A 48 23.09 12.09 -5.78
CA PRO A 48 23.34 11.11 -6.80
C PRO A 48 22.04 10.48 -7.27
N SER A 49 21.90 10.36 -8.58
CA SER A 49 20.71 9.81 -9.22
C SER A 49 20.58 8.30 -9.00
N LYS A 50 21.70 7.65 -8.67
CA LYS A 50 21.82 6.21 -8.42
C LYS A 50 22.77 5.94 -7.26
N ILE A 51 22.55 4.83 -6.56
CA ILE A 51 23.48 4.34 -5.52
C ILE A 51 24.88 4.07 -6.10
N GLN A 52 24.97 3.69 -7.38
CA GLN A 52 26.25 3.43 -8.07
C GLN A 52 27.14 4.66 -8.22
N ASP A 53 26.57 5.86 -8.07
CA ASP A 53 27.31 7.11 -8.17
C ASP A 53 28.01 7.46 -6.83
N LEU A 54 27.72 6.73 -5.74
CA LEU A 54 28.27 6.95 -4.41
C LEU A 54 29.57 6.19 -4.18
N LYS A 55 30.52 6.82 -3.50
CA LYS A 55 31.70 6.17 -2.94
C LYS A 55 31.30 5.26 -1.78
N GLN A 56 32.08 4.21 -1.53
CA GLN A 56 31.82 3.30 -0.41
C GLN A 56 31.75 4.03 0.93
N THR A 57 32.61 5.03 1.16
CA THR A 57 32.60 5.84 2.38
C THR A 57 31.30 6.63 2.56
N GLU A 58 30.66 7.05 1.47
CA GLU A 58 29.37 7.75 1.51
C GLU A 58 28.23 6.77 1.80
N ILE A 59 28.30 5.56 1.22
CA ILE A 59 27.35 4.47 1.50
C ILE A 59 27.40 4.09 2.98
N ASP A 60 28.60 3.91 3.54
CA ASP A 60 28.79 3.53 4.94
C ASP A 60 28.26 4.60 5.91
N ASN A 61 28.50 5.88 5.56
CA ASN A 61 27.96 7.03 6.31
C ASN A 61 26.42 7.06 6.27
N LEU A 62 25.83 6.97 5.08
CA LEU A 62 24.38 6.95 4.92
C LEU A 62 23.74 5.74 5.62
N HIS A 63 24.36 4.57 5.55
CA HIS A 63 23.91 3.36 6.23
C HIS A 63 23.89 3.53 7.75
N SER A 64 24.95 4.12 8.31
CA SER A 64 25.04 4.41 9.74
C SER A 64 23.96 5.39 10.18
N LEU A 65 23.75 6.47 9.42
CA LEU A 65 22.67 7.44 9.66
C LEU A 65 21.29 6.80 9.56
N ALA A 66 21.06 5.94 8.57
CA ALA A 66 19.80 5.25 8.37
C ALA A 66 19.47 4.30 9.53
N THR A 67 20.47 3.54 9.99
CA THR A 67 20.34 2.61 11.10
C THR A 67 20.00 3.33 12.40
N ALA A 68 20.74 4.40 12.72
CA ALA A 68 20.48 5.21 13.90
C ALA A 68 19.08 5.86 13.85
N TRP A 69 18.73 6.47 12.72
CA TRP A 69 17.42 7.08 12.52
C TRP A 69 16.30 6.05 12.67
N ALA A 70 16.44 4.87 12.06
CA ALA A 70 15.44 3.81 12.11
C ALA A 70 15.20 3.32 13.54
N GLY A 71 16.26 3.10 14.32
CA GLY A 71 16.16 2.73 15.73
C GLY A 71 15.43 3.76 16.58
N LEU A 72 15.75 5.05 16.39
CA LEU A 72 15.14 6.16 17.14
C LEU A 72 13.68 6.46 16.75
N ASN A 73 13.27 6.09 15.54
CA ASN A 73 11.94 6.41 15.00
C ASN A 73 11.02 5.19 14.86
N GLY A 74 11.41 4.05 15.44
CA GLY A 74 10.59 2.84 15.46
C GLY A 74 10.42 2.15 14.11
N LEU A 75 11.35 2.35 13.17
CA LEU A 75 11.41 1.62 11.91
C LEU A 75 12.14 0.28 12.13
N VAL A 76 11.55 -0.56 12.98
CA VAL A 76 12.12 -1.81 13.48
C VAL A 76 11.12 -2.95 13.37
N VAL A 77 11.64 -4.18 13.38
CA VAL A 77 10.87 -5.43 13.39
C VAL A 77 11.41 -6.34 14.49
N MET A 78 10.50 -7.12 15.10
CA MET A 78 10.89 -8.18 16.02
C MET A 78 11.33 -9.41 15.22
N ARG A 79 12.50 -9.96 15.55
CA ARG A 79 12.99 -11.27 15.07
C ARG A 79 13.23 -12.20 16.26
N PRO A 80 13.41 -13.51 16.05
CA PRO A 80 13.79 -14.42 17.13
C PRO A 80 15.06 -14.00 17.89
N THR A 81 15.97 -13.29 17.21
CA THR A 81 17.23 -12.75 17.76
C THR A 81 17.07 -11.37 18.41
N GLY A 82 15.84 -10.85 18.54
CA GLY A 82 15.54 -9.53 19.11
C GLY A 82 15.10 -8.49 18.08
N ILE A 83 15.03 -7.24 18.54
CA ILE A 83 14.59 -6.09 17.73
C ILE A 83 15.70 -5.71 16.74
N GLN A 84 15.34 -5.55 15.47
CA GLN A 84 16.26 -5.15 14.41
C GLN A 84 15.62 -4.09 13.53
N VAL A 85 16.44 -3.29 12.84
CA VAL A 85 15.95 -2.34 11.83
C VAL A 85 15.18 -3.11 10.75
N ALA A 86 14.03 -2.56 10.34
CA ALA A 86 13.24 -3.12 9.25
C ALA A 86 14.08 -3.13 7.96
N PRO A 87 14.05 -4.20 7.14
CA PRO A 87 14.73 -4.19 5.85
C PRO A 87 14.20 -3.08 4.96
N ILE A 88 15.08 -2.20 4.48
CA ILE A 88 14.73 -1.00 3.71
C ILE A 88 15.75 -0.72 2.61
N SER A 89 15.33 -0.04 1.55
CA SER A 89 16.27 0.56 0.62
C SER A 89 16.94 1.79 1.25
N LEU A 90 18.23 1.98 0.99
CA LEU A 90 18.97 3.12 1.52
C LEU A 90 18.46 4.46 0.97
N LEU A 91 18.19 4.51 -0.32
CA LEU A 91 17.63 5.66 -1.03
C LEU A 91 16.27 5.32 -1.65
N PRO A 92 15.42 6.31 -1.93
CA PRO A 92 14.16 6.08 -2.62
C PRO A 92 14.42 5.69 -4.09
N MET A 93 13.61 4.77 -4.59
CA MET A 93 13.64 4.39 -6.00
C MET A 93 12.90 5.42 -6.86
N PRO A 94 13.47 5.88 -7.99
CA PRO A 94 12.75 6.73 -8.94
C PRO A 94 11.47 6.04 -9.43
N PHE A 95 10.35 6.77 -9.40
CA PHE A 95 9.07 6.26 -9.88
C PHE A 95 8.38 7.29 -10.77
N PRO A 96 7.87 6.92 -11.97
CA PRO A 96 7.27 7.88 -12.90
C PRO A 96 6.04 8.57 -12.30
N ARG A 97 6.08 9.90 -12.22
CA ARG A 97 4.98 10.71 -11.64
C ARG A 97 3.63 10.45 -12.31
N ARG A 98 3.62 10.25 -13.64
CA ARG A 98 2.40 9.92 -14.39
C ARG A 98 1.75 8.64 -13.88
N VAL A 99 2.57 7.60 -13.71
CA VAL A 99 2.11 6.29 -13.22
C VAL A 99 1.66 6.38 -11.77
N TYR A 100 2.37 7.13 -10.92
CA TYR A 100 1.99 7.35 -9.52
C TYR A 100 0.59 7.97 -9.41
N LYS A 101 0.31 9.01 -10.21
CA LYS A 101 -1.01 9.65 -10.24
C LYS A 101 -2.10 8.67 -10.66
N GLN A 102 -1.85 7.92 -11.75
CA GLN A 102 -2.79 6.93 -12.25
C GLN A 102 -3.18 5.89 -11.18
N VAL A 103 -2.20 5.31 -10.46
CA VAL A 103 -2.50 4.30 -9.42
C VAL A 103 -3.20 4.90 -8.20
N ASN A 104 -2.96 6.18 -7.90
CA ASN A 104 -3.62 6.87 -6.81
C ASN A 104 -5.08 7.21 -7.15
N GLU A 105 -5.35 7.59 -8.41
CA GLU A 105 -6.68 7.93 -8.90
C GLU A 105 -7.62 6.71 -8.88
N VAL A 106 -7.13 5.53 -9.29
CA VAL A 106 -7.94 4.30 -9.35
C VAL A 106 -8.18 3.63 -7.99
N MET A 107 -7.49 4.07 -6.93
CA MET A 107 -7.57 3.44 -5.60
C MET A 107 -9.01 3.41 -5.06
N LEU A 108 -9.76 4.50 -5.24
CA LEU A 108 -11.16 4.56 -4.78
C LEU A 108 -12.05 3.63 -5.59
N ASP A 109 -11.80 3.49 -6.89
CA ASP A 109 -12.56 2.59 -7.75
C ASP A 109 -12.40 1.13 -7.29
N PHE A 110 -11.19 0.72 -6.92
CA PHE A 110 -10.96 -0.61 -6.34
C PHE A 110 -11.65 -0.79 -4.99
N ASN A 111 -11.70 0.23 -4.14
CA ASN A 111 -12.44 0.15 -2.87
C ASN A 111 -13.93 -0.08 -3.13
N TYR A 112 -14.51 0.64 -4.09
CA TYR A 112 -15.91 0.44 -4.49
C TYR A 112 -16.14 -0.93 -5.11
N LEU A 113 -15.25 -1.36 -6.02
CA LEU A 113 -15.33 -2.66 -6.67
C LEU A 113 -15.32 -3.80 -5.64
N VAL A 114 -14.32 -3.83 -4.76
CA VAL A 114 -14.21 -4.86 -3.71
C VAL A 114 -15.42 -4.83 -2.80
N HIS A 115 -15.87 -3.64 -2.39
CA HIS A 115 -17.05 -3.53 -1.54
C HIS A 115 -18.30 -4.10 -2.22
N ARG A 116 -18.54 -3.77 -3.50
CA ARG A 116 -19.70 -4.27 -4.25
C ARG A 116 -19.64 -5.77 -4.47
N VAL A 117 -18.47 -6.30 -4.87
CA VAL A 117 -18.26 -7.75 -5.03
C VAL A 117 -18.44 -8.48 -3.71
N SER A 118 -17.98 -7.91 -2.59
CA SER A 118 -18.12 -8.54 -1.26
C SER A 118 -19.57 -8.70 -0.79
N LEU A 119 -20.50 -7.91 -1.33
CA LEU A 119 -21.93 -7.96 -0.99
C LEU A 119 -22.72 -8.87 -1.93
N ASP A 120 -22.12 -9.30 -3.04
CA ASP A 120 -22.75 -10.16 -4.05
C ASP A 120 -22.48 -11.62 -3.69
N TYR A 121 -23.34 -12.17 -2.82
CA TYR A 121 -23.21 -13.53 -2.31
C TYR A 121 -23.24 -14.55 -3.45
N GLU A 122 -24.17 -14.37 -4.39
CA GLU A 122 -24.40 -15.24 -5.52
C GLU A 122 -23.16 -15.28 -6.42
N PHE A 123 -22.58 -14.12 -6.76
CA PHE A 123 -21.33 -14.02 -7.51
C PHE A 123 -20.17 -14.73 -6.80
N LEU A 124 -19.98 -14.49 -5.49
CA LEU A 124 -18.90 -15.11 -4.73
C LEU A 124 -19.05 -16.63 -4.67
N MET A 125 -20.26 -17.12 -4.43
CA MET A 125 -20.53 -18.54 -4.35
C MET A 125 -20.29 -19.24 -5.70
N GLU A 126 -20.78 -18.66 -6.79
CA GLU A 126 -20.61 -19.20 -8.15
C GLU A 126 -19.12 -19.39 -8.50
N HIS A 127 -18.29 -18.39 -8.20
CA HIS A 127 -16.88 -18.39 -8.63
C HIS A 127 -15.92 -19.10 -7.66
N LEU A 128 -16.27 -19.19 -6.37
CA LEU A 128 -15.39 -19.77 -5.35
C LEU A 128 -15.71 -21.22 -5.00
N LEU A 129 -16.93 -21.71 -5.27
CA LEU A 129 -17.30 -23.10 -5.02
C LEU A 129 -16.37 -24.12 -5.73
N PRO A 130 -16.05 -23.96 -7.03
CA PRO A 130 -15.15 -24.91 -7.70
C PRO A 130 -13.76 -24.97 -7.07
N VAL A 131 -13.25 -23.84 -6.56
CA VAL A 131 -11.95 -23.78 -5.88
C VAL A 131 -12.00 -24.55 -4.55
N ALA A 132 -13.09 -24.38 -3.80
CA ALA A 132 -13.30 -25.03 -2.51
C ALA A 132 -13.40 -26.56 -2.58
N GLU A 133 -13.66 -27.15 -3.76
CA GLU A 133 -13.63 -28.61 -3.95
C GLU A 133 -12.22 -29.19 -3.73
N SER A 134 -11.18 -28.37 -3.97
CA SER A 134 -9.78 -28.77 -3.90
C SER A 134 -8.98 -28.08 -2.79
N ASP A 135 -9.56 -27.07 -2.13
CA ASP A 135 -8.91 -26.27 -1.08
C ASP A 135 -9.76 -26.24 0.20
N GLU A 136 -9.31 -26.96 1.23
CA GLU A 136 -9.98 -27.05 2.52
C GLU A 136 -10.06 -25.70 3.24
N PHE A 137 -9.05 -24.84 3.08
CA PHE A 137 -9.06 -23.52 3.67
C PHE A 137 -10.17 -22.66 3.05
N GLN A 138 -10.30 -22.66 1.73
CA GLN A 138 -11.39 -21.96 1.03
C GLN A 138 -12.77 -22.53 1.39
N ALA A 139 -12.89 -23.85 1.47
CA ALA A 139 -14.14 -24.50 1.89
C ALA A 139 -14.62 -24.02 3.27
N ARG A 140 -13.70 -23.87 4.22
CA ARG A 140 -14.02 -23.33 5.55
C ARG A 140 -14.47 -21.87 5.50
N LEU A 141 -13.85 -21.03 4.67
CA LEU A 141 -14.28 -19.64 4.50
C LEU A 141 -15.70 -19.55 3.91
N LEU A 142 -16.00 -20.34 2.88
CA LEU A 142 -17.35 -20.36 2.28
C LEU A 142 -18.40 -20.91 3.24
N LYS A 143 -18.04 -21.85 4.11
CA LYS A 143 -18.93 -22.33 5.17
C LYS A 143 -19.33 -21.19 6.10
N ILE A 144 -18.38 -20.35 6.51
CA ILE A 144 -18.67 -19.17 7.35
C ILE A 144 -19.59 -18.18 6.61
N LEU A 145 -19.31 -17.89 5.34
CA LEU A 145 -20.14 -17.00 4.52
C LEU A 145 -21.59 -17.49 4.41
N LYS A 146 -21.79 -18.80 4.17
CA LYS A 146 -23.12 -19.43 4.12
C LYS A 146 -23.87 -19.27 5.45
N SER A 147 -23.23 -19.63 6.57
CA SER A 147 -23.86 -19.54 7.89
C SER A 147 -24.29 -18.11 8.22
N VAL A 148 -23.44 -17.11 7.95
CA VAL A 148 -23.78 -15.69 8.17
C VAL A 148 -24.95 -15.24 7.30
N LYS A 149 -25.04 -15.72 6.05
CA LYS A 149 -26.17 -15.41 5.15
C LYS A 149 -27.48 -16.02 5.65
N GLU A 150 -27.45 -17.28 6.10
CA GLU A 150 -28.62 -18.01 6.60
C GLU A 150 -29.15 -17.44 7.92
N GLU A 151 -28.26 -17.07 8.84
CA GLU A 151 -28.61 -16.47 10.13
C GLU A 151 -29.08 -15.00 10.02
N GLY A 152 -28.75 -14.36 8.89
CA GLY A 152 -29.00 -12.94 8.61
C GLY A 152 -27.91 -12.02 9.18
N VAL A 153 -27.47 -11.05 8.37
CA VAL A 153 -26.42 -10.10 8.74
C VAL A 153 -26.86 -9.22 9.91
N ARG A 154 -26.17 -9.34 11.05
CA ARG A 154 -26.46 -8.58 12.27
C ARG A 154 -25.71 -7.24 12.36
N GLN A 155 -24.53 -7.14 11.75
CA GLN A 155 -23.71 -5.93 11.68
C GLN A 155 -23.64 -5.43 10.23
N PRO A 156 -24.39 -4.37 9.87
CA PRO A 156 -24.41 -3.87 8.50
C PRO A 156 -23.20 -2.98 8.14
N LEU A 157 -22.43 -2.51 9.13
CA LEU A 157 -21.25 -1.68 8.89
C LEU A 157 -20.04 -2.55 8.55
N CYS A 158 -19.39 -2.24 7.42
CA CYS A 158 -18.16 -2.88 6.99
C CYS A 158 -17.05 -1.85 6.79
N LEU A 159 -15.84 -2.17 7.25
CA LEU A 159 -14.64 -1.37 7.00
C LEU A 159 -13.63 -2.22 6.23
N GLY A 160 -13.29 -1.78 5.02
CA GLY A 160 -12.22 -2.36 4.21
C GLY A 160 -10.95 -1.52 4.29
N VAL A 161 -9.83 -2.14 4.66
CA VAL A 161 -8.49 -1.53 4.56
C VAL A 161 -7.71 -2.32 3.51
N HIS A 162 -7.86 -1.90 2.26
CA HIS A 162 -7.32 -2.63 1.12
C HIS A 162 -5.96 -2.07 0.69
N ARG A 163 -5.10 -2.94 0.15
CA ARG A 163 -3.87 -2.55 -0.53
C ARG A 163 -3.86 -3.15 -1.94
N SER A 164 -3.75 -2.28 -2.93
CA SER A 164 -3.60 -2.70 -4.33
C SER A 164 -2.14 -2.59 -4.72
N ASP A 165 -1.55 -3.70 -5.12
CA ASP A 165 -0.14 -3.82 -5.43
C ASP A 165 0.08 -3.80 -6.95
N TYR A 166 1.11 -3.06 -7.40
CA TYR A 166 1.36 -2.81 -8.82
C TYR A 166 2.83 -3.03 -9.17
N MET A 167 3.07 -3.56 -10.37
CA MET A 167 4.38 -3.59 -11.00
C MET A 167 4.37 -2.79 -12.31
N LEU A 168 5.53 -2.22 -12.67
CA LEU A 168 5.68 -1.50 -13.93
C LEU A 168 6.01 -2.48 -15.05
N HIS A 169 5.18 -2.49 -16.08
CA HIS A 169 5.43 -3.23 -17.30
C HIS A 169 6.10 -2.33 -18.34
N ALA A 170 7.23 -2.80 -18.89
CA ALA A 170 8.01 -2.12 -19.91
C ALA A 170 7.99 -2.95 -21.21
N ALA A 171 7.03 -2.66 -22.10
CA ALA A 171 7.05 -3.26 -23.43
C ALA A 171 8.01 -2.49 -24.35
N PRO A 172 8.71 -3.15 -25.28
CA PRO A 172 9.60 -2.49 -26.23
C PRO A 172 8.89 -1.35 -26.98
N GLY A 173 9.45 -0.15 -26.96
CA GLY A 173 8.89 1.03 -27.63
C GLY A 173 7.63 1.63 -26.98
N ALA A 174 7.18 1.11 -25.83
CA ALA A 174 5.99 1.59 -25.14
C ALA A 174 6.32 2.34 -23.84
N PRO A 175 5.46 3.26 -23.39
CA PRO A 175 5.60 3.88 -22.07
C PRO A 175 5.45 2.84 -20.95
N LEU A 176 6.06 3.10 -19.79
CA LEU A 176 5.82 2.29 -18.59
C LEU A 176 4.33 2.35 -18.19
N VAL A 177 3.75 1.18 -17.96
CA VAL A 177 2.34 1.02 -17.56
C VAL A 177 2.27 0.29 -16.22
N PRO A 178 1.49 0.78 -15.25
CA PRO A 178 1.22 0.02 -14.03
C PRO A 178 0.30 -1.16 -14.35
N LYS A 179 0.68 -2.35 -13.90
CA LYS A 179 -0.17 -3.55 -13.91
C LYS A 179 -0.42 -3.96 -12.47
N GLN A 180 -1.69 -4.09 -12.10
CA GLN A 180 -2.06 -4.63 -10.79
C GLN A 180 -1.63 -6.09 -10.75
N VAL A 181 -0.90 -6.46 -9.71
CA VAL A 181 -0.46 -7.84 -9.47
C VAL A 181 -1.29 -8.53 -8.40
N GLU A 182 -1.80 -7.77 -7.44
CA GLU A 182 -2.58 -8.30 -6.32
C GLU A 182 -3.49 -7.22 -5.72
N ILE A 183 -4.60 -7.67 -5.15
CA ILE A 183 -5.41 -6.87 -4.23
C ILE A 183 -5.53 -7.57 -2.88
N ASN A 184 -4.94 -6.97 -1.86
CA ASN A 184 -4.94 -7.44 -0.49
C ASN A 184 -6.17 -6.86 0.23
N THR A 185 -7.12 -7.73 0.59
CA THR A 185 -8.35 -7.33 1.28
C THR A 185 -8.37 -7.67 2.78
N ILE A 186 -7.37 -8.43 3.24
CA ILE A 186 -7.18 -8.85 4.63
C ILE A 186 -5.74 -8.57 5.07
N ALA A 187 -5.57 -8.16 6.33
CA ALA A 187 -4.26 -8.00 6.98
C ALA A 187 -3.23 -7.18 6.16
N SER A 188 -3.71 -6.14 5.47
CA SER A 188 -2.87 -5.22 4.70
C SER A 188 -1.78 -4.59 5.56
N SER A 189 -0.55 -5.08 5.40
CA SER A 189 0.60 -4.70 6.21
C SER A 189 1.27 -3.41 5.73
N PHE A 190 2.21 -2.92 6.54
CA PHE A 190 3.12 -1.81 6.24
C PHE A 190 2.55 -0.40 6.17
N ALA A 191 1.26 -0.19 6.43
CA ALA A 191 0.69 1.17 6.52
C ALA A 191 1.50 2.06 7.50
N GLY A 192 1.87 1.53 8.67
CA GLY A 192 2.71 2.24 9.64
C GLY A 192 4.17 2.42 9.21
N LEU A 193 4.83 1.34 8.75
CA LEU A 193 6.25 1.38 8.37
C LEU A 193 6.50 2.22 7.12
N SER A 194 5.59 2.20 6.13
CA SER A 194 5.72 2.96 4.89
C SER A 194 5.93 4.46 5.14
N GLY A 195 5.11 5.05 6.01
CA GLY A 195 5.24 6.46 6.41
C GLY A 195 6.59 6.79 7.04
N GLN A 196 7.16 5.87 7.82
CA GLN A 196 8.50 6.02 8.40
C GLN A 196 9.60 5.88 7.35
N VAL A 197 9.49 4.94 6.40
CA VAL A 197 10.44 4.82 5.27
C VAL A 197 10.50 6.12 4.48
N SER A 198 9.36 6.74 4.19
CA SER A 198 9.35 8.04 3.49
C SER A 198 9.91 9.20 4.29
N ARG A 199 9.85 9.16 5.62
CA ARG A 199 10.50 10.16 6.48
C ARG A 199 12.00 9.94 6.50
N LEU A 200 12.43 8.69 6.60
CA LEU A 200 13.84 8.32 6.52
C LEU A 200 14.46 8.76 5.19
N HIS A 201 13.84 8.42 4.05
CA HIS A 201 14.37 8.81 2.74
C HIS A 201 14.47 10.33 2.59
N ARG A 202 13.50 11.10 3.11
CA ARG A 202 13.61 12.57 3.15
C ARG A 202 14.75 13.05 4.03
N TYR A 203 14.97 12.42 5.18
CA TYR A 203 16.08 12.73 6.08
C TYR A 203 17.43 12.45 5.41
N LEU A 204 17.59 11.30 4.75
CA LEU A 204 18.84 10.92 4.08
C LEU A 204 19.13 11.80 2.86
N LEU A 205 18.11 12.18 2.08
CA LEU A 205 18.28 13.08 0.93
C LEU A 205 18.65 14.51 1.32
N GLN A 206 18.67 14.88 2.60
CA GLN A 206 19.10 16.19 3.09
C GLN A 206 20.56 16.18 3.62
N ARG A 207 21.24 15.04 3.52
CA ARG A 207 22.62 14.83 4.00
C ARG A 207 23.55 14.66 2.82
#